data_AF-A0A1R0WWD4-F1
#
_entry.id   AF-A0A1R0WWD4-F1
#
_cell.length_a   1.000
_cell.length_b   1.000
_cell.length_c   1.000
_cell.angle_alpha   90.00
_cell.angle_beta   90.00
_cell.angle_gamma   90.00
#
_symmetry.space_group_name_H-M   'P 1'
#
loop_
_entity.id
_entity.type
_entity.pdbx_description
1 polymer ?
#
loop_
_entity_poly.entity_id
_entity_poly.type
_entity_poly.pdbx_seq_one_letter_code
_entity_poly.pdbx_strand_id
1 'polypeptide(L)'
;MMKDFKWRWQDTLIVILGLATLAYALINYSKLPQELPAQFGITGKVNRYWDKNIAIFVFGILGIVLPLIMQFTRSIDPKRDNYKKFENAYAMSRLAIGMLFNLMLVLSIAYGLGKDINVGKIAIGAVGIMFIALGNYMPQVKDNYLFGVRTAWTLANPEVWRKTHRLSGIMWMIGGLLIFAGAFLSGALSQLLIITALVLAIIVPILYSWMISRPLKS
;
A
#
# COMPACT_ATOMS: atom_id res chain seq x y z
N MET A 1 -4.13 22.11 -19.36
CA MET A 1 -2.69 21.83 -19.56
C MET A 1 -2.06 21.48 -18.21
N MET A 2 -1.48 20.27 -18.09
CA MET A 2 -0.99 19.65 -16.84
C MET A 2 0.19 20.39 -16.19
N LYS A 3 -0.02 21.60 -15.65
CA LYS A 3 1.05 22.41 -15.03
C LYS A 3 1.69 21.75 -13.80
N ASP A 4 1.02 20.78 -13.19
CA ASP A 4 1.49 20.12 -11.97
C ASP A 4 2.10 18.74 -12.20
N PHE A 5 2.28 18.22 -13.43
CA PHE A 5 2.96 16.93 -13.62
C PHE A 5 4.48 17.11 -13.51
N LYS A 6 5.11 16.40 -12.56
CA LYS A 6 6.57 16.40 -12.37
C LYS A 6 7.06 14.97 -12.25
N TRP A 7 7.75 14.49 -13.28
CA TRP A 7 8.44 13.20 -13.24
C TRP A 7 9.56 13.25 -12.21
N ARG A 8 9.59 12.27 -11.32
CA ARG A 8 10.59 12.14 -10.26
C ARG A 8 11.33 10.80 -10.38
N TRP A 9 12.41 10.65 -9.64
CA TRP A 9 13.17 9.40 -9.59
C TRP A 9 12.32 8.22 -9.12
N GLN A 10 11.31 8.45 -8.27
CA GLN A 10 10.35 7.42 -7.87
C GLN A 10 9.57 6.88 -9.07
N ASP A 11 9.15 7.74 -10.00
CA ASP A 11 8.40 7.34 -11.20
C ASP A 11 9.30 6.51 -12.12
N THR A 12 10.56 6.91 -12.28
CA THR A 12 11.58 6.11 -12.99
C THR A 12 11.74 4.73 -12.36
N LEU A 13 11.86 4.63 -11.03
CA LEU A 13 11.97 3.33 -10.35
C LEU A 13 10.71 2.47 -10.47
N ILE A 14 9.52 3.06 -10.35
CA ILE A 14 8.24 2.38 -10.56
C ILE A 14 8.24 1.71 -11.94
N VAL A 15 8.59 2.46 -12.98
CA VAL A 15 8.59 1.96 -14.36
C VAL A 15 9.69 0.91 -14.56
N ILE A 16 10.93 1.19 -14.17
CA ILE A 16 12.04 0.25 -14.37
C ILE A 16 11.78 -1.07 -13.64
N LEU A 17 11.40 -1.01 -12.36
CA LEU A 17 11.14 -2.21 -11.56
C LEU A 17 9.90 -2.95 -12.06
N GLY A 18 8.83 -2.24 -12.43
CA GLY A 18 7.63 -2.87 -12.95
C GLY A 18 7.84 -3.52 -14.32
N LEU A 19 8.60 -2.89 -15.21
CA LEU A 19 8.98 -3.52 -16.49
C LEU A 19 9.90 -4.72 -16.26
N ALA A 20 10.82 -4.65 -15.29
CA ALA A 20 11.67 -5.78 -14.93
C ALA A 20 10.85 -6.97 -14.37
N THR A 21 9.84 -6.73 -13.52
CA THR A 21 8.97 -7.80 -13.01
C THR A 21 8.05 -8.37 -14.09
N LEU A 22 7.56 -7.56 -15.02
CA LEU A 22 6.84 -8.03 -16.20
C LEU A 22 7.73 -8.86 -17.13
N ALA A 23 8.96 -8.41 -17.40
CA ALA A 23 9.93 -9.18 -18.18
C ALA A 23 10.22 -10.52 -17.51
N TYR A 24 10.40 -10.54 -16.18
CA TYR A 24 10.57 -11.77 -15.41
C TYR A 24 9.39 -12.74 -15.57
N ALA A 25 8.15 -12.23 -15.54
CA ALA A 25 6.96 -13.04 -15.79
C ALA A 25 6.92 -13.61 -17.22
N LEU A 26 7.24 -12.79 -18.23
CA LEU A 26 7.22 -13.19 -19.64
C LEU A 26 8.32 -14.22 -19.98
N ILE A 27 9.53 -14.04 -19.45
CA ILE A 27 10.64 -15.00 -19.61
C ILE A 27 10.27 -16.39 -19.06
N ASN A 28 9.48 -16.44 -17.99
CA ASN A 28 9.05 -17.68 -17.36
C ASN A 28 7.69 -18.19 -17.83
N TYR A 29 7.00 -17.47 -18.71
CA TYR A 29 5.58 -17.68 -19.02
C TYR A 29 5.22 -19.10 -19.50
N SER A 30 6.11 -19.72 -20.27
CA SER A 30 5.94 -21.09 -20.79
C SER A 30 6.06 -22.17 -19.71
N LYS A 31 6.71 -21.86 -18.59
CA LYS A 31 6.93 -22.78 -17.45
C LYS A 31 5.85 -22.64 -16.38
N LEU A 32 4.99 -21.63 -16.48
CA LEU A 32 4.00 -21.33 -15.46
C LEU A 32 2.76 -22.22 -15.60
N PRO A 33 2.22 -22.74 -14.49
CA PRO A 33 0.93 -23.41 -14.47
C PRO A 33 -0.16 -22.44 -14.88
N GLN A 34 -1.34 -22.99 -15.22
CA GLN A 34 -2.45 -22.17 -15.67
C GLN A 34 -3.03 -21.28 -14.56
N GLU A 35 -2.86 -21.67 -13.30
CA GLU A 35 -3.32 -20.90 -12.15
C GLU A 35 -2.15 -20.38 -11.32
N LEU A 36 -2.21 -19.10 -10.96
CA LEU A 36 -1.24 -18.43 -10.10
C LEU A 36 -1.90 -17.87 -8.84
N PRO A 37 -1.19 -17.83 -7.70
CA PRO A 37 -1.68 -17.18 -6.50
C PRO A 37 -2.06 -15.72 -6.76
N ALA A 38 -3.24 -15.33 -6.32
CA ALA A 38 -3.74 -13.97 -6.39
C ALA A 38 -3.92 -13.32 -5.02
N GLN A 39 -4.20 -14.13 -3.98
CA GLN A 39 -4.36 -13.64 -2.61
C GLN A 39 -3.79 -14.63 -1.60
N PHE A 40 -3.09 -14.08 -0.61
CA PHE A 40 -2.58 -14.80 0.55
C PHE A 40 -3.42 -14.46 1.78
N GLY A 41 -3.88 -15.48 2.51
CA GLY A 41 -4.59 -15.30 3.77
C GLY A 41 -3.67 -14.89 4.91
N ILE A 42 -4.26 -14.53 6.05
CA ILE A 42 -3.53 -14.20 7.29
C ILE A 42 -2.65 -15.34 7.83
N THR A 43 -2.89 -16.58 7.37
CA THR A 43 -2.10 -17.76 7.67
C THR A 43 -0.85 -17.88 6.80
N GLY A 44 -0.72 -17.08 5.74
CA GLY A 44 0.26 -17.22 4.68
C GLY A 44 -0.11 -18.26 3.63
N LYS A 45 -1.25 -18.94 3.74
CA LYS A 45 -1.72 -19.86 2.68
C LYS A 45 -2.34 -19.07 1.52
N VAL A 46 -2.24 -19.61 0.32
CA VAL A 46 -2.95 -19.06 -0.85
C VAL A 46 -4.44 -19.34 -0.66
N ASN A 47 -5.24 -18.28 -0.65
CA ASN A 47 -6.69 -18.39 -0.51
C ASN A 47 -7.42 -18.21 -1.84
N ARG A 48 -6.76 -17.65 -2.84
CA ARG A 48 -7.34 -17.42 -4.17
C ARG A 48 -6.30 -17.54 -5.26
N TYR A 49 -6.70 -18.20 -6.34
CA TYR A 49 -5.94 -18.30 -7.58
C TYR A 49 -6.64 -17.51 -8.69
N TRP A 50 -5.86 -17.09 -9.67
CA TRP A 50 -6.33 -16.54 -10.95
C TRP A 50 -5.65 -17.27 -12.11
N ASP A 51 -6.29 -17.24 -13.28
CA ASP A 51 -5.64 -17.53 -14.56
C ASP A 51 -4.33 -16.74 -14.66
N LYS A 52 -3.27 -17.39 -15.17
CA LYS A 52 -1.94 -16.79 -15.20
C LYS A 52 -1.87 -15.48 -15.97
N ASN A 53 -2.65 -15.32 -17.04
CA ASN A 53 -2.72 -14.09 -17.82
C ASN A 53 -3.34 -12.98 -16.99
N ILE A 54 -4.43 -13.30 -16.28
CA ILE A 54 -5.11 -12.36 -15.39
C ILE A 54 -4.17 -11.93 -14.26
N ALA A 55 -3.47 -12.86 -13.63
CA ALA A 55 -2.52 -12.55 -12.56
C ALA A 55 -1.38 -11.64 -13.04
N ILE A 56 -0.73 -11.97 -14.15
CA ILE A 56 0.36 -11.17 -14.72
C ILE A 56 -0.14 -9.78 -15.12
N PHE A 57 -1.29 -9.72 -15.80
CA PHE A 57 -1.89 -8.46 -16.25
C PHE A 57 -2.27 -7.55 -15.07
N VAL A 58 -3.02 -8.08 -14.11
CA VAL A 58 -3.51 -7.29 -12.97
C VAL A 58 -2.35 -6.82 -12.09
N PHE A 59 -1.43 -7.71 -11.68
CA PHE A 59 -0.30 -7.26 -10.87
C PHE A 59 0.64 -6.33 -11.63
N GLY A 60 0.86 -6.55 -12.93
CA GLY A 60 1.64 -5.66 -13.78
C GLY A 60 1.04 -4.26 -13.88
N ILE A 61 -0.27 -4.15 -14.12
CA ILE A 61 -0.99 -2.89 -14.13
C ILE A 61 -0.95 -2.21 -12.77
N LEU A 62 -1.19 -2.95 -11.68
CA LEU A 62 -1.17 -2.38 -10.34
C LEU A 62 0.25 -1.97 -9.90
N GLY A 63 1.29 -2.62 -10.42
CA GLY A 63 2.69 -2.30 -10.15
C GLY A 63 3.20 -1.05 -10.87
N ILE A 64 2.72 -0.78 -12.09
CA ILE A 64 3.17 0.35 -12.92
C ILE A 64 2.09 1.42 -13.06
N VAL A 65 0.94 1.03 -13.59
CA VAL A 65 -0.09 1.96 -14.05
C VAL A 65 -0.80 2.61 -12.88
N LEU A 66 -1.16 1.87 -11.84
CA LEU A 66 -1.81 2.44 -10.64
C LEU A 66 -1.00 3.59 -10.01
N PRO A 67 0.29 3.41 -9.62
CA PRO A 67 1.05 4.49 -9.01
C PRO A 67 1.32 5.66 -9.98
N LEU A 68 1.30 5.46 -11.29
CA LEU A 68 1.33 6.55 -12.27
C LEU A 68 -0.03 7.28 -12.35
N ILE A 69 -1.14 6.54 -12.39
CA ILE A 69 -2.50 7.12 -12.34
C ILE A 69 -2.67 8.00 -11.11
N MET A 70 -2.19 7.55 -9.94
CA MET A 70 -2.21 8.37 -8.72
C MET A 70 -1.53 9.73 -8.93
N GLN A 71 -0.40 9.79 -9.65
CA GLN A 71 0.24 11.06 -9.97
C GLN A 71 -0.66 12.01 -10.78
N PHE A 72 -1.55 11.47 -11.61
CA PHE A 72 -2.55 12.26 -12.34
C PHE A 72 -3.74 12.65 -11.48
N THR A 73 -4.21 11.77 -10.58
CA THR A 73 -5.43 12.03 -9.79
C THR A 73 -5.30 13.26 -8.89
N ARG A 74 -4.09 13.64 -8.47
CA ARG A 74 -3.88 14.89 -7.71
C ARG A 74 -4.35 16.14 -8.44
N SER A 75 -4.36 16.14 -9.77
CA SER A 75 -4.79 17.29 -10.57
C SER A 75 -6.31 17.51 -10.56
N ILE A 76 -7.05 16.45 -10.22
CA ILE A 76 -8.51 16.40 -10.12
C ILE A 76 -8.96 16.80 -8.70
N ASP A 77 -8.09 16.70 -7.70
CA ASP A 77 -8.41 17.09 -6.33
C ASP A 77 -8.71 18.60 -6.23
N PRO A 78 -9.86 19.01 -5.64
CA PRO A 78 -10.16 20.42 -5.41
C PRO A 78 -9.09 21.17 -4.59
N LYS A 79 -8.33 20.44 -3.75
CA LYS A 79 -7.23 20.94 -2.93
C LYS A 79 -5.86 20.59 -3.52
N ARG A 80 -5.73 20.48 -4.85
CA ARG A 80 -4.47 20.11 -5.54
C ARG A 80 -3.23 20.91 -5.12
N ASP A 81 -3.37 22.19 -4.77
CA ASP A 81 -2.22 23.02 -4.33
C ASP A 81 -1.59 22.52 -3.03
N ASN A 82 -2.33 21.78 -2.19
CA ASN A 82 -1.77 21.17 -0.99
C ASN A 82 -0.76 20.06 -1.31
N TYR A 83 -0.84 19.39 -2.46
CA TYR A 83 0.12 18.34 -2.84
C TYR A 83 1.54 18.87 -2.94
N LYS A 84 1.71 20.15 -3.34
CA LYS A 84 3.02 20.84 -3.39
C LYS A 84 3.73 20.84 -2.03
N LYS A 85 2.98 20.78 -0.92
CA LYS A 85 3.49 20.80 0.45
C LYS A 85 3.93 19.42 0.96
N PHE A 86 3.60 18.34 0.26
CA PHE A 86 3.93 16.96 0.65
C PHE A 86 4.32 16.07 -0.54
N GLU A 87 4.86 16.67 -1.61
CA GLU A 87 5.24 15.98 -2.85
C GLU A 87 6.09 14.72 -2.61
N ASN A 88 7.07 14.81 -1.72
CA ASN A 88 7.95 13.69 -1.44
C ASN A 88 7.20 12.54 -0.74
N ALA A 89 6.38 12.85 0.27
CA ALA A 89 5.54 11.87 0.93
C ALA A 89 4.62 11.16 -0.07
N TYR A 90 3.97 11.94 -0.96
CA TYR A 90 3.08 11.38 -1.97
C TYR A 90 3.81 10.48 -2.97
N ALA A 91 4.97 10.91 -3.49
CA ALA A 91 5.78 10.12 -4.41
C ALA A 91 6.30 8.82 -3.77
N MET A 92 6.76 8.89 -2.52
CA MET A 92 7.23 7.70 -1.78
C MET A 92 6.09 6.73 -1.46
N SER A 93 4.89 7.23 -1.13
CA SER A 93 3.71 6.38 -0.95
C SER A 93 3.32 5.64 -2.23
N ARG A 94 3.35 6.32 -3.39
CA ARG A 94 3.11 5.68 -4.70
C ARG A 94 4.16 4.62 -5.01
N LEU A 95 5.44 4.92 -4.76
CA LEU A 95 6.53 3.96 -4.92
C LEU A 95 6.33 2.72 -4.03
N ALA A 96 5.97 2.89 -2.75
CA ALA A 96 5.70 1.79 -1.84
C ALA A 96 4.55 0.88 -2.33
N ILE A 97 3.46 1.47 -2.83
CA ILE A 97 2.32 0.73 -3.40
C ILE A 97 2.75 -0.04 -4.66
N GLY A 98 3.47 0.61 -5.59
CA GLY A 98 3.98 -0.04 -6.80
C GLY A 98 4.93 -1.19 -6.49
N MET A 99 5.86 -0.99 -5.55
CA MET A 99 6.78 -2.04 -5.09
C MET A 99 6.05 -3.23 -4.48
N LEU A 100 4.97 -3.01 -3.72
CA LEU A 100 4.18 -4.11 -3.17
C LEU A 100 3.59 -4.98 -4.29
N PHE A 101 2.92 -4.37 -5.29
CA PHE A 101 2.32 -5.13 -6.39
C PHE A 101 3.35 -5.80 -7.28
N ASN A 102 4.49 -5.14 -7.54
CA ASN A 102 5.62 -5.74 -8.24
C ASN A 102 6.15 -6.97 -7.50
N LEU A 103 6.28 -6.90 -6.18
CA LEU A 103 6.68 -8.04 -5.36
C LEU A 103 5.62 -9.14 -5.38
N MET A 104 4.32 -8.81 -5.33
CA MET A 104 3.25 -9.81 -5.42
C MET A 104 3.34 -10.57 -6.73
N LEU A 105 3.60 -9.89 -7.86
CA LEU A 105 3.84 -10.57 -9.14
C LEU A 105 5.02 -11.54 -9.04
N VAL A 106 6.17 -11.09 -8.53
CA VAL A 106 7.37 -11.93 -8.39
C VAL A 106 7.08 -13.15 -7.52
N LEU A 107 6.37 -12.99 -6.41
CA LEU A 107 6.01 -14.10 -5.52
C LEU A 107 5.03 -15.07 -6.18
N SER A 108 4.05 -14.58 -6.93
CA SER A 108 3.13 -15.43 -7.68
C SER A 108 3.84 -16.23 -8.78
N ILE A 109 4.79 -15.62 -9.51
CA ILE A 109 5.63 -16.31 -10.50
C ILE A 109 6.53 -17.34 -9.82
N ALA A 110 7.21 -16.98 -8.73
CA ALA A 110 8.08 -17.88 -8.00
C ALA A 110 7.33 -19.10 -7.44
N TYR A 111 6.11 -18.89 -6.92
CA TYR A 111 5.23 -19.98 -6.50
C TYR A 111 4.83 -20.87 -7.67
N GLY A 112 4.42 -20.29 -8.80
CA GLY A 112 4.07 -21.04 -10.01
C GLY A 112 5.23 -21.86 -10.57
N LEU A 113 6.47 -21.39 -10.42
CA LEU A 113 7.69 -22.12 -10.78
C LEU A 113 8.07 -23.24 -9.78
N GLY A 114 7.26 -23.47 -8.75
CA GLY A 114 7.52 -24.49 -7.72
C GLY A 114 8.74 -24.17 -6.86
N LYS A 115 9.08 -22.89 -6.67
CA LYS A 115 10.19 -22.50 -5.79
C LYS A 115 9.82 -22.82 -4.34
N ASP A 116 10.73 -23.50 -3.64
CA ASP A 116 10.59 -23.82 -2.22
C ASP A 116 10.92 -22.60 -1.35
N ILE A 117 10.02 -21.62 -1.39
CA ILE A 117 10.06 -20.42 -0.56
C ILE A 117 8.67 -20.18 0.03
N ASN A 118 8.63 -19.65 1.25
CA ASN A 118 7.37 -19.33 1.90
C ASN A 118 6.82 -17.98 1.39
N VAL A 119 6.30 -17.98 0.16
CA VAL A 119 5.77 -16.79 -0.52
C VAL A 119 4.73 -16.05 0.30
N GLY A 120 3.91 -16.76 1.07
CA GLY A 120 2.89 -16.15 1.90
C GLY A 120 3.46 -15.39 3.09
N LYS A 121 4.50 -15.93 3.75
CA LYS A 121 5.20 -15.20 4.81
C LYS A 121 5.94 -13.99 4.27
N ILE A 122 6.58 -14.12 3.11
CA ILE A 122 7.22 -12.97 2.44
C ILE A 122 6.18 -11.91 2.09
N ALA A 123 5.00 -12.30 1.59
CA ALA A 123 3.92 -11.38 1.27
C ALA A 123 3.40 -10.64 2.52
N ILE A 124 3.18 -11.34 3.63
CA ILE A 124 2.79 -10.73 4.91
C ILE A 124 3.87 -9.74 5.37
N GLY A 125 5.14 -10.14 5.35
CA GLY A 125 6.26 -9.27 5.70
C GLY A 125 6.31 -8.00 4.85
N ALA A 126 6.11 -8.13 3.54
CA ALA A 126 6.07 -7.00 2.62
C ALA A 126 4.92 -6.02 2.90
N VAL A 127 3.73 -6.54 3.25
CA VAL A 127 2.61 -5.70 3.70
C VAL A 127 2.97 -4.94 4.99
N GLY A 128 3.65 -5.60 5.93
CA GLY A 128 4.15 -4.95 7.15
C GLY A 128 5.13 -3.81 6.84
N ILE A 129 6.11 -4.04 5.97
CA ILE A 129 7.05 -3.01 5.51
C ILE A 129 6.31 -1.86 4.82
N MET A 130 5.31 -2.14 3.98
CA MET A 130 4.50 -1.10 3.35
C MET A 130 3.76 -0.26 4.40
N PHE A 131 3.20 -0.87 5.44
CA PHE A 131 2.53 -0.14 6.52
C PHE A 131 3.51 0.77 7.28
N ILE A 132 4.72 0.31 7.55
CA ILE A 132 5.79 1.14 8.15
C ILE A 132 6.12 2.32 7.24
N ALA A 133 6.35 2.06 5.94
CA ALA A 133 6.69 3.08 4.97
C ALA A 133 5.58 4.15 4.86
N LEU A 134 4.32 3.73 4.71
CA LEU A 134 3.17 4.64 4.61
C LEU A 134 2.93 5.39 5.93
N GLY A 135 3.09 4.71 7.07
CA GLY A 135 2.99 5.33 8.40
C GLY A 135 4.01 6.46 8.61
N ASN A 136 5.23 6.30 8.13
CA ASN A 136 6.26 7.33 8.18
C ASN A 136 5.90 8.61 7.39
N TYR A 137 5.13 8.46 6.30
CA TYR A 137 4.73 9.58 5.44
C TYR A 137 3.38 10.20 5.81
N MET A 138 2.50 9.47 6.51
CA MET A 138 1.17 9.96 6.91
C MET A 138 1.17 11.35 7.58
N PRO A 139 2.05 11.68 8.55
CA PRO A 139 2.03 12.98 9.22
C PRO A 139 2.33 14.18 8.30
N GLN A 140 2.94 13.92 7.14
CA GLN A 140 3.30 14.96 6.16
C GLN A 140 2.11 15.31 5.25
N VAL A 141 1.16 14.38 5.11
CA VAL A 141 0.01 14.50 4.20
C VAL A 141 -0.84 15.70 4.60
N LYS A 142 -1.05 16.62 3.67
CA LYS A 142 -1.94 17.77 3.85
C LYS A 142 -3.36 17.44 3.43
N ASP A 143 -4.31 18.23 3.88
CA ASP A 143 -5.73 18.03 3.64
C ASP A 143 -6.05 18.00 2.15
N ASN A 144 -6.71 16.91 1.74
CA ASN A 144 -7.06 16.60 0.37
C ASN A 144 -8.24 15.61 0.36
N TYR A 145 -8.83 15.37 -0.80
CA TYR A 145 -10.01 14.51 -0.95
C TYR A 145 -9.68 13.08 -1.43
N LEU A 146 -8.43 12.78 -1.81
CA LEU A 146 -8.09 11.52 -2.48
C LEU A 146 -7.13 10.58 -1.73
N PHE A 147 -6.39 11.07 -0.74
CA PHE A 147 -5.28 10.38 -0.09
C PHE A 147 -5.22 10.64 1.42
N GLY A 148 -5.14 9.56 2.22
CA GLY A 148 -5.09 9.61 3.68
C GLY A 148 -6.40 9.18 4.36
N VAL A 149 -6.54 9.51 5.64
CA VAL A 149 -7.72 9.20 6.47
C VAL A 149 -8.80 10.26 6.23
N ARG A 150 -9.81 9.90 5.45
CA ARG A 150 -10.85 10.81 4.92
C ARG A 150 -12.21 10.55 5.58
N THR A 151 -12.38 11.00 6.81
CA THR A 151 -13.66 11.01 7.50
C THR A 151 -14.36 12.35 7.29
N ALA A 152 -15.66 12.43 7.56
CA ALA A 152 -16.39 13.70 7.52
C ALA A 152 -15.71 14.79 8.37
N TRP A 153 -15.06 14.39 9.46
CA TRP A 153 -14.38 15.29 10.38
C TRP A 153 -13.00 15.75 9.90
N THR A 154 -12.19 14.86 9.32
CA THR A 154 -10.87 15.26 8.78
C THR A 154 -11.02 16.15 7.56
N LEU A 155 -12.06 15.93 6.73
CA LEU A 155 -12.33 16.77 5.56
C LEU A 155 -12.86 18.15 5.93
N ALA A 156 -13.62 18.26 7.03
CA ALA A 156 -14.21 19.52 7.49
C ALA A 156 -13.21 20.45 8.19
N ASN A 157 -12.17 19.93 8.83
CA ASN A 157 -11.25 20.75 9.64
C ASN A 157 -9.76 20.35 9.45
N PRO A 158 -8.91 21.26 8.95
CA PRO A 158 -7.47 21.01 8.74
C PRO A 158 -6.68 20.66 10.02
N GLU A 159 -7.11 21.14 11.19
CA GLU A 159 -6.47 20.79 12.46
C GLU A 159 -6.79 19.33 12.86
N VAL A 160 -8.05 18.91 12.70
CA VAL A 160 -8.48 17.51 12.87
C VAL A 160 -7.69 16.62 11.92
N TRP A 161 -7.58 17.02 10.64
CA TRP A 161 -6.75 16.34 9.65
C TRP A 161 -5.31 16.12 10.16
N ARG A 162 -4.64 17.20 10.57
CA ARG A 162 -3.23 17.15 11.02
C ARG A 162 -3.05 16.23 12.22
N LYS A 163 -3.91 16.36 13.24
CA LYS A 163 -3.85 15.53 14.46
C LYS A 163 -4.09 14.06 14.12
N THR A 164 -5.12 13.76 13.33
CA THR A 164 -5.44 12.39 12.91
C THR A 164 -4.32 11.75 12.10
N HIS A 165 -3.71 12.47 11.15
CA HIS A 165 -2.64 11.91 10.33
C HIS A 165 -1.34 11.72 11.11
N ARG A 166 -1.06 12.57 12.12
CA ARG A 166 0.05 12.35 13.05
C ARG A 166 -0.15 11.05 13.85
N LEU A 167 -1.34 10.83 14.41
CA LEU A 167 -1.66 9.58 15.11
C LEU A 167 -1.65 8.38 14.16
N SER A 168 -2.25 8.52 12.98
CA SER A 168 -2.32 7.47 11.97
C SER A 168 -0.93 7.01 11.56
N GLY A 169 0.04 7.93 11.43
CA GLY A 169 1.41 7.56 11.15
C GLY A 169 2.00 6.62 12.21
N ILE A 170 1.81 6.94 13.49
CA ILE A 170 2.26 6.10 14.60
C ILE A 170 1.54 4.74 14.58
N MET A 171 0.21 4.73 14.43
CA MET A 171 -0.57 3.49 14.42
C MET A 171 -0.22 2.58 13.23
N TRP A 172 0.06 3.16 12.07
CA TRP A 172 0.50 2.41 10.88
C TRP A 172 1.91 1.86 11.03
N MET A 173 2.84 2.61 11.65
CA MET A 173 4.17 2.10 11.96
C MET A 173 4.11 0.94 12.95
N ILE A 174 3.37 1.09 14.05
CA ILE A 174 3.18 0.02 15.05
C ILE A 174 2.50 -1.19 14.39
N GLY A 175 1.41 -0.96 13.65
CA GLY A 175 0.71 -2.04 12.94
C GLY A 175 1.62 -2.75 11.93
N GLY A 176 2.42 -2.00 11.17
CA GLY A 176 3.37 -2.57 10.23
C GLY A 176 4.47 -3.40 10.90
N LEU A 177 4.98 -2.96 12.06
CA LEU A 177 5.93 -3.75 12.86
C LEU A 177 5.30 -5.04 13.39
N LEU A 178 4.05 -4.99 13.86
CA LEU A 178 3.31 -6.17 14.32
C LEU A 178 3.05 -7.16 13.18
N ILE A 179 2.65 -6.68 12.00
CA ILE A 179 2.47 -7.52 10.80
C ILE A 179 3.80 -8.15 10.38
N PHE A 180 4.86 -7.35 10.35
CA PHE A 180 6.20 -7.81 9.99
C PHE A 180 6.70 -8.89 10.96
N ALA A 181 6.56 -8.67 12.27
CA ALA A 181 6.85 -9.69 13.28
C ALA A 181 5.99 -10.95 13.10
N GLY A 182 4.70 -10.77 12.79
CA GLY A 182 3.78 -11.87 12.49
C GLY A 182 4.19 -12.73 11.28
N ALA A 183 4.99 -12.19 10.35
CA ALA A 183 5.54 -12.95 9.23
C ALA A 183 6.53 -14.04 9.68
N PHE A 184 7.25 -13.83 10.79
CA PHE A 184 8.22 -14.79 11.33
C PHE A 184 7.63 -15.77 12.35
N LEU A 185 6.38 -15.55 12.75
CA LEU A 185 5.67 -16.39 13.72
C LEU A 185 4.67 -17.31 13.03
N SER A 186 4.16 -18.33 13.72
CA SER A 186 3.16 -19.27 13.21
C SER A 186 1.94 -19.37 14.14
N GLY A 187 0.89 -20.02 13.67
CA GLY A 187 -0.31 -20.30 14.46
C GLY A 187 -1.09 -19.06 14.91
N ALA A 188 -1.78 -19.18 16.05
CA ALA A 188 -2.68 -18.16 16.58
C ALA A 188 -1.98 -16.84 16.92
N LEU A 189 -0.71 -16.88 17.34
CA LEU A 189 0.04 -15.68 17.71
C LEU A 189 0.29 -14.78 16.49
N SER A 190 0.70 -15.36 15.36
CA SER A 190 0.88 -14.63 14.08
C SER A 190 -0.43 -13.94 13.65
N GLN A 191 -1.56 -14.67 13.71
CA GLN A 191 -2.87 -14.15 13.34
C GLN A 191 -3.32 -13.02 14.27
N LEU A 192 -3.12 -13.18 15.59
CA LEU A 192 -3.45 -12.18 16.58
C LEU A 192 -2.70 -10.87 16.35
N LEU A 193 -1.39 -10.94 16.04
CA LEU A 193 -0.59 -9.75 15.71
C LEU A 193 -1.11 -9.03 14.48
N ILE A 194 -1.41 -9.76 13.40
CA ILE A 194 -1.93 -9.19 12.15
C ILE A 194 -3.30 -8.53 12.37
N ILE A 195 -4.22 -9.21 13.08
CA ILE A 195 -5.55 -8.66 13.36
C ILE A 195 -5.45 -7.41 14.24
N THR A 196 -4.65 -7.47 15.31
CA THR A 196 -4.41 -6.33 16.20
C THR A 196 -3.83 -5.14 15.42
N ALA A 197 -2.86 -5.39 14.56
CA ALA A 197 -2.26 -4.38 13.71
C ALA A 197 -3.26 -3.67 12.80
N LEU A 198 -4.14 -4.44 12.14
CA LEU A 198 -5.17 -3.89 11.26
C LEU A 198 -6.19 -3.05 12.03
N VAL A 199 -6.61 -3.52 13.21
CA VAL A 199 -7.51 -2.76 14.09
C VAL A 199 -6.85 -1.45 14.52
N LEU A 200 -5.59 -1.48 14.96
CA LEU A 200 -4.85 -0.28 15.36
C LEU A 200 -4.69 0.70 14.19
N ALA A 201 -4.27 0.22 13.02
CA ALA A 201 -4.01 1.08 11.87
C ALA A 201 -5.27 1.71 11.26
N ILE A 202 -6.44 1.06 11.38
CA ILE A 202 -7.68 1.50 10.73
C ILE A 202 -8.65 2.14 11.73
N ILE A 203 -9.01 1.43 12.80
CA ILE A 203 -10.10 1.82 13.69
C ILE A 203 -9.69 3.00 14.58
N VAL A 204 -8.46 2.98 15.11
CA VAL A 204 -7.98 4.03 16.03
C VAL A 204 -7.96 5.42 15.37
N PRO A 205 -7.40 5.62 14.16
CA PRO A 205 -7.42 6.94 13.52
C PRO A 205 -8.84 7.46 13.23
N ILE A 206 -9.76 6.57 12.85
CA ILE A 206 -11.16 6.92 12.58
C ILE A 206 -11.83 7.41 13.88
N LEU A 207 -11.76 6.61 14.95
CA LEU A 207 -12.34 6.99 16.26
C LEU A 207 -11.72 8.27 16.80
N TYR A 208 -10.39 8.38 16.70
CA TYR A 208 -9.69 9.58 17.13
C TYR A 208 -10.16 10.83 16.37
N SER A 209 -10.34 10.73 15.04
CA SER A 209 -10.83 11.85 14.22
C SER A 209 -12.22 12.33 14.64
N TRP A 210 -13.10 11.40 15.05
CA TRP A 210 -14.41 11.75 15.61
C TRP A 210 -14.29 12.42 16.98
N MET A 211 -13.49 11.85 17.89
CA MET A 211 -13.32 12.37 19.25
C MET A 211 -12.86 13.82 19.26
N ILE A 212 -11.81 14.14 18.48
CA ILE A 212 -11.24 15.49 18.44
C ILE A 212 -12.10 16.49 17.64
N SER A 213 -13.11 16.01 16.92
CA SER A 213 -14.04 16.88 16.18
C SER A 213 -15.19 17.41 17.03
N ARG A 214 -15.53 16.72 18.12
CA ARG A 214 -16.62 17.09 19.03
C ARG A 214 -16.43 18.47 19.70
N PRO A 215 -15.23 18.85 20.19
CA PRO A 215 -15.03 20.14 20.85
C PRO A 215 -15.05 21.34 19.89
N LEU A 216 -15.04 21.12 18.58
CA LEU A 216 -14.96 22.17 17.56
C LEU A 216 -16.34 22.60 17.02
N LYS A 217 -17.42 22.00 17.55
CA LYS A 217 -18.81 22.31 17.20
C LYS A 217 -19.54 23.21 18.23
N SER A 218 -18.83 23.68 19.26
CA SER A 218 -19.32 24.70 20.21
C SER A 218 -18.90 26.10 19.76
#